data_AF-A0A225E2F7-F1
#
_entry.id   AF-A0A225E2F7-F1
#
_cell.length_a   1.000
_cell.length_b   1.000
_cell.length_c   1.000
_cell.angle_alpha   90.00
_cell.angle_beta   90.00
_cell.angle_gamma   90.00
#
_symmetry.space_group_name_H-M   'P 1'
#
loop_
_entity.id
_entity.type
_entity.pdbx_description
1 polymer ?
#
loop_
_entity_poly.entity_id
_entity_poly.type
_entity_poly.pdbx_seq_one_letter_code
_entity_poly.pdbx_strand_id
1 'polypeptide(L)'
;MQVAPPGELLDTGSDWSNATDRGRSFGMDGLLEFLEVVRQHGLVAGHLRGLFHIVIGRRIVGPGDVVISNGITWRVLASLLKQSRYEKELVAEVGADADELAPRDRQRFWYAAIALSRPDSAEAVAQAERLSAALKPLGYTVSPAPAPMLPVTPPKPPATTPKPPAAKTPPPPPPEAPPKKKKK
;
A
#
# COMPACT_ATOMS: atom_id res chain seq x y z
N MET A 1 48.18 46.31 -14.56
CA MET A 1 48.16 45.46 -13.35
C MET A 1 46.71 45.13 -13.08
N GLN A 2 46.34 43.87 -13.25
CA GLN A 2 44.99 43.35 -13.01
C GLN A 2 44.79 43.21 -11.50
N VAL A 3 43.69 43.77 -11.00
CA VAL A 3 43.19 43.50 -9.64
C VAL A 3 41.80 42.91 -9.84
N ALA A 4 41.68 41.61 -9.57
CA ALA A 4 40.43 40.87 -9.64
C ALA A 4 39.48 41.29 -8.49
N PRO A 5 38.15 41.28 -8.70
CA PRO A 5 37.18 41.58 -7.66
C PRO A 5 37.01 40.41 -6.66
N PRO A 6 36.56 40.70 -5.42
CA PRO A 6 36.35 39.69 -4.37
C PRO A 6 35.12 38.85 -4.67
N GLY A 7 35.19 37.58 -4.27
CA GLY A 7 34.16 36.59 -4.46
C GLY A 7 32.88 36.91 -3.70
N GLU A 8 31.76 36.74 -4.38
CA GLU A 8 30.47 36.55 -3.76
C GLU A 8 29.58 35.71 -4.68
N LEU A 9 28.74 34.90 -4.05
CA LEU A 9 27.67 34.08 -4.61
C LEU A 9 28.08 32.82 -5.37
N LEU A 10 28.26 31.75 -4.58
CA LEU A 10 27.88 30.41 -5.02
C LEU A 10 26.36 30.44 -5.31
N ASP A 11 26.04 30.53 -6.60
CA ASP A 11 24.76 30.14 -7.15
C ASP A 11 24.57 28.64 -6.83
N THR A 12 23.96 28.34 -5.68
CA THR A 12 23.33 27.04 -5.46
C THR A 12 22.06 27.02 -6.30
N GLY A 13 22.25 26.96 -7.62
CA GLY A 13 21.28 26.51 -8.60
C GLY A 13 20.88 25.10 -8.21
N SER A 14 19.92 25.05 -7.29
CA SER A 14 19.20 23.86 -6.88
C SER A 14 18.49 23.36 -8.13
N ASP A 15 19.10 22.37 -8.77
CA ASP A 15 18.65 21.75 -10.02
C ASP A 15 17.43 20.84 -9.70
N TRP A 16 16.29 21.46 -9.40
CA TRP A 16 14.99 20.78 -9.23
C TRP A 16 14.35 20.44 -10.58
N SER A 17 15.03 20.71 -11.70
CA SER A 17 14.50 20.58 -13.06
C SER A 17 14.55 19.16 -13.62
N ASN A 18 15.12 18.19 -12.89
CA ASN A 18 15.13 16.77 -13.29
C ASN A 18 13.91 15.99 -12.74
N ALA A 19 12.75 16.65 -12.66
CA ALA A 19 11.51 16.10 -12.10
C ALA A 19 10.64 15.34 -13.13
N THR A 20 10.90 15.47 -14.43
CA THR A 20 9.98 14.97 -15.47
C THR A 20 10.37 13.68 -16.19
N ASP A 21 11.54 13.08 -15.92
CA ASP A 21 11.98 11.83 -16.60
C ASP A 21 11.90 10.55 -15.72
N ARG A 22 11.19 10.58 -14.59
CA ARG A 22 11.13 9.44 -13.64
C ARG A 22 9.92 8.50 -13.81
N GLY A 23 9.24 8.55 -14.96
CA GLY A 23 7.95 7.91 -15.25
C GLY A 23 7.86 6.37 -15.24
N ARG A 24 8.87 5.61 -14.76
CA ARG A 24 8.83 4.13 -14.73
C ARG A 24 9.05 3.46 -13.36
N SER A 25 9.32 4.20 -12.28
CA SER A 25 9.41 3.59 -10.94
C SER A 25 9.00 4.48 -9.77
N PHE A 26 8.26 5.57 -10.04
CA PHE A 26 7.76 6.49 -8.99
C PHE A 26 7.00 5.80 -7.85
N GLY A 27 6.33 4.66 -8.09
CA GLY A 27 5.52 4.00 -7.07
C GLY A 27 6.32 3.41 -5.91
N MET A 28 7.34 2.58 -6.21
CA MET A 28 8.14 1.92 -5.18
C MET A 28 9.25 2.84 -4.64
N ASP A 29 9.91 3.57 -5.52
CA ASP A 29 10.98 4.49 -5.12
C ASP A 29 10.40 5.67 -4.32
N GLY A 30 9.24 6.19 -4.75
CA GLY A 30 8.54 7.25 -4.00
C GLY A 30 8.02 6.77 -2.65
N LEU A 31 7.66 5.49 -2.50
CA LEU A 31 7.31 4.93 -1.19
C LEU A 31 8.53 4.77 -0.28
N LEU A 32 9.68 4.36 -0.82
CA LEU A 32 10.93 4.32 -0.04
C LEU A 32 11.33 5.73 0.42
N GLU A 33 11.28 6.70 -0.49
CA GLU A 33 11.53 8.11 -0.19
C GLU A 33 10.56 8.64 0.86
N PHE A 34 9.26 8.38 0.71
CA PHE A 34 8.26 8.72 1.71
C PHE A 34 8.58 8.12 3.09
N LEU A 35 8.85 6.82 3.17
CA LEU A 35 9.22 6.14 4.42
C LEU A 35 10.49 6.72 5.03
N GLU A 36 11.45 7.15 4.21
CA GLU A 36 12.67 7.79 4.67
C GLU A 36 12.40 9.17 5.27
N VAL A 37 11.59 9.99 4.60
CA VAL A 37 11.18 11.32 5.10
C VAL A 37 10.45 11.18 6.45
N VAL A 38 9.46 10.29 6.56
CA VAL A 38 8.74 10.07 7.83
C VAL A 38 9.71 9.68 8.95
N ARG A 39 10.72 8.85 8.64
CA ARG A 39 11.77 8.46 9.59
C ARG A 39 12.66 9.63 10.00
N GLN A 40 13.18 10.40 9.04
CA GLN A 40 14.08 11.53 9.29
C GLN A 40 13.44 12.62 10.15
N HIS A 41 12.13 12.83 9.99
CA HIS A 41 11.37 13.77 10.81
C HIS A 41 10.92 13.19 12.16
N GLY A 42 11.31 11.96 12.49
CA GLY A 42 10.95 11.32 13.76
C GLY A 42 9.46 11.00 13.91
N LEU A 43 8.71 11.00 12.81
CA LEU A 43 7.25 10.84 12.82
C LEU A 43 6.80 9.38 12.96
N VAL A 44 7.73 8.43 12.86
CA VAL A 44 7.44 6.99 13.00
C VAL A 44 7.14 6.63 14.46
N ALA A 45 7.90 7.20 15.39
CA ALA A 45 7.75 6.92 16.81
C ALA A 45 6.37 7.39 17.32
N GLY A 46 5.67 6.51 18.02
CA GLY A 46 4.31 6.72 18.52
C GLY A 46 3.22 6.65 17.44
N HIS A 47 3.56 6.42 16.17
CA HIS A 47 2.62 6.38 15.04
C HIS A 47 2.83 5.17 14.12
N LEU A 48 3.58 4.15 14.55
CA LEU A 48 3.92 3.03 13.68
C LEU A 48 2.67 2.32 13.10
N ARG A 49 1.62 2.13 13.90
CA ARG A 49 0.37 1.51 13.43
C ARG A 49 -0.33 2.40 12.42
N GLY A 50 -0.36 3.71 12.67
CA GLY A 50 -0.88 4.72 11.75
C GLY A 50 -0.13 4.75 10.42
N LEU A 51 1.20 4.65 10.45
CA LEU A 51 2.03 4.57 9.25
C LEU A 51 1.67 3.34 8.41
N PHE A 52 1.52 2.17 9.04
CA PHE A 52 1.11 0.96 8.33
C PHE A 52 -0.29 1.11 7.73
N HIS A 53 -1.25 1.67 8.47
CA HIS A 53 -2.59 1.96 7.95
C HIS A 53 -2.56 2.86 6.71
N ILE A 54 -1.77 3.94 6.74
CA ILE A 54 -1.62 4.87 5.62
C ILE A 54 -1.05 4.16 4.40
N VAL A 55 0.10 3.49 4.55
CA VAL A 55 0.83 2.91 3.43
C VAL A 55 0.07 1.74 2.80
N ILE A 56 -0.66 0.96 3.60
CA ILE A 56 -1.44 -0.19 3.12
C ILE A 56 -2.72 0.26 2.41
N GLY A 57 -3.48 1.17 3.02
CA GLY A 57 -4.87 1.41 2.64
C GLY A 57 -5.18 2.78 2.07
N ARG A 58 -4.23 3.73 2.07
CA ARG A 58 -4.48 5.10 1.65
C ARG A 58 -3.72 5.48 0.39
N ARG A 59 -4.31 6.42 -0.34
CA ARG A 59 -3.61 7.11 -1.42
C ARG A 59 -2.70 8.17 -0.81
N ILE A 60 -1.43 8.14 -1.21
CA ILE A 60 -0.39 9.09 -0.81
C ILE A 60 -0.03 9.91 -2.04
N VAL A 61 -0.15 11.22 -1.90
CA VAL A 61 0.25 12.20 -2.90
C VAL A 61 1.43 12.97 -2.31
N GLY A 62 2.54 13.02 -3.04
CA GLY A 62 3.74 13.74 -2.65
C GLY A 62 3.70 15.22 -3.05
N PRO A 63 4.81 15.93 -2.81
CA PRO A 63 4.98 17.32 -3.24
C PRO A 63 4.75 17.47 -4.75
N GLY A 64 4.04 18.53 -5.16
CA GLY A 64 3.72 18.77 -6.57
C GLY A 64 2.57 17.91 -7.11
N ASP A 65 1.67 17.44 -6.23
CA ASP A 65 0.48 16.64 -6.56
C ASP A 65 0.77 15.30 -7.27
N VAL A 66 2.00 14.79 -7.10
CA VAL A 66 2.42 13.52 -7.69
C VAL A 66 1.89 12.35 -6.87
N VAL A 67 1.14 11.44 -7.49
CA VAL A 67 0.65 10.24 -6.81
C VAL A 67 1.80 9.27 -6.58
N ILE A 68 2.13 9.03 -5.32
CA ILE A 68 3.18 8.09 -4.92
C ILE A 68 2.59 6.68 -4.85
N SER A 69 1.44 6.52 -4.19
CA SER A 69 0.84 5.21 -3.95
C SER A 69 -0.67 5.33 -3.82
N ASN A 70 -1.39 4.26 -4.19
CA ASN A 70 -2.82 4.10 -3.92
C ASN A 70 -3.08 3.07 -2.80
N GLY A 71 -2.05 2.76 -2.01
CA GLY A 71 -2.03 1.64 -1.07
C GLY A 71 -1.26 0.45 -1.63
N ILE A 72 -0.63 -0.30 -0.75
CA ILE A 72 0.15 -1.50 -1.09
C ILE A 72 -0.23 -2.68 -0.20
N THR A 73 0.07 -3.89 -0.66
CA THR A 73 -0.15 -5.09 0.16
C THR A 73 0.84 -5.17 1.31
N TRP A 74 0.46 -5.88 2.38
CA TRP A 74 1.31 -6.09 3.56
C TRP A 74 2.66 -6.72 3.19
N ARG A 75 2.67 -7.60 2.19
CA ARG A 75 3.90 -8.25 1.68
C ARG A 75 4.87 -7.25 1.07
N VAL A 76 4.36 -6.29 0.30
CA VAL A 76 5.19 -5.23 -0.30
C VAL A 76 5.74 -4.34 0.80
N LEU A 77 4.91 -3.93 1.77
CA LEU A 77 5.34 -3.09 2.88
C LEU A 77 6.46 -3.76 3.69
N ALA A 78 6.33 -5.05 4.01
CA ALA A 78 7.39 -5.79 4.70
C ALA A 78 8.72 -5.83 3.92
N SER A 79 8.66 -5.92 2.58
CA SER A 79 9.85 -5.84 1.72
C SER A 79 10.49 -4.46 1.75
N LEU A 80 9.67 -3.39 1.72
CA LEU A 80 10.17 -2.01 1.80
C LEU A 80 10.81 -1.73 3.15
N LEU A 81 10.19 -2.14 4.27
CA LEU A 81 10.75 -1.98 5.63
C LEU A 81 12.04 -2.77 5.84
N LYS A 82 12.19 -3.91 5.16
CA LYS A 82 13.45 -4.66 5.11
C LYS A 82 14.53 -3.87 4.34
N GLN A 83 14.19 -3.29 3.19
CA GLN A 83 15.12 -2.53 2.36
C GLN A 83 15.58 -1.24 3.03
N SER A 84 14.66 -0.47 3.64
CA SER A 84 14.96 0.76 4.38
C SER A 84 15.61 0.52 5.75
N ARG A 85 15.81 -0.75 6.12
CA ARG A 85 16.46 -1.20 7.37
C ARG A 85 15.88 -0.54 8.62
N TYR A 86 14.56 -0.41 8.70
CA TYR A 86 13.89 0.14 9.88
C TYR A 86 14.34 -0.53 11.18
N GLU A 87 14.36 0.26 12.25
CA GLU A 87 14.73 -0.18 13.59
C GLU A 87 13.71 -1.20 14.11
N LYS A 88 14.22 -2.31 14.64
CA LYS A 88 13.35 -3.38 15.15
C LYS A 88 12.64 -2.98 16.42
N GLU A 89 13.23 -2.09 17.22
CA GLU A 89 12.70 -1.65 18.51
C GLU A 89 11.33 -0.97 18.37
N LEU A 90 11.04 -0.40 17.20
CA LEU A 90 9.72 0.18 16.89
C LEU A 90 8.57 -0.83 17.04
N VAL A 91 8.83 -2.14 16.92
CA VAL A 91 7.78 -3.15 17.09
C VAL A 91 7.28 -3.27 18.54
N ALA A 92 8.03 -2.75 19.51
CA ALA A 92 7.59 -2.67 20.90
C ALA A 92 6.31 -1.83 21.03
N GLU A 93 6.12 -0.81 20.18
CA GLU A 93 4.90 0.03 20.15
C GLU A 93 3.65 -0.77 19.74
N VAL A 94 3.85 -1.84 18.97
CA VAL A 94 2.76 -2.73 18.56
C VAL A 94 2.58 -3.91 19.51
N GLY A 95 3.25 -3.87 20.67
CA GLY A 95 3.18 -4.90 21.68
C GLY A 95 3.91 -6.19 21.28
N ALA A 96 4.89 -6.08 20.39
CA ALA A 96 5.70 -7.21 19.98
C ALA A 96 7.13 -7.05 20.50
N ASP A 97 7.72 -8.16 20.93
CA ASP A 97 9.12 -8.18 21.35
C ASP A 97 10.00 -8.50 20.12
N ALA A 98 11.05 -7.69 19.91
CA ALA A 98 11.96 -7.84 18.79
C ALA A 98 12.75 -9.16 18.85
N ASP A 99 13.04 -9.67 20.05
CA ASP A 99 13.73 -10.93 20.30
C ASP A 99 12.79 -12.13 20.17
N GLU A 100 11.53 -12.02 20.60
CA GLU A 100 10.53 -13.08 20.39
C GLU A 100 10.13 -13.22 18.92
N LEU A 101 10.03 -12.09 18.22
CA LEU A 101 9.70 -12.09 16.80
C LEU A 101 10.81 -12.74 15.98
N ALA A 102 12.07 -12.74 16.45
CA ALA A 102 13.31 -12.91 15.69
C ALA A 102 13.32 -14.10 14.71
N PRO A 103 12.91 -13.91 13.44
CA PRO A 103 13.13 -14.88 12.40
C PRO A 103 14.50 -14.57 11.80
N ARG A 104 15.20 -15.60 11.32
CA ARG A 104 16.39 -15.39 10.44
C ARG A 104 16.08 -14.48 9.24
N ASP A 105 14.82 -14.36 8.86
CA ASP A 105 14.34 -13.54 7.75
C ASP A 105 13.67 -12.23 8.23
N ARG A 106 14.32 -11.11 7.95
CA ARG A 106 13.84 -9.74 8.25
C ARG A 106 12.52 -9.38 7.56
N GLN A 107 12.18 -10.02 6.44
CA GLN A 107 10.89 -9.79 5.78
C GLN A 107 9.74 -10.45 6.55
N ARG A 108 9.95 -11.67 7.06
CA ARG A 108 8.96 -12.36 7.91
C ARG A 108 8.73 -11.63 9.22
N PHE A 109 9.79 -11.03 9.78
CA PHE A 109 9.73 -10.19 10.98
C PHE A 109 8.73 -9.05 10.78
N TRP A 110 8.91 -8.26 9.71
CA TRP A 110 8.02 -7.13 9.42
C TRP A 110 6.61 -7.57 9.06
N TYR A 111 6.44 -8.70 8.38
CA TYR A 111 5.12 -9.24 8.11
C TYR A 111 4.35 -9.57 9.40
N ALA A 112 5.01 -10.20 10.37
CA ALA A 112 4.42 -10.50 11.68
C ALA A 112 4.14 -9.22 12.49
N ALA A 113 5.06 -8.25 12.50
CA ALA A 113 4.86 -6.97 13.14
C ALA A 113 3.65 -6.20 12.57
N ILE A 114 3.48 -6.19 11.24
CA ILE A 114 2.31 -5.60 10.58
C ILE A 114 1.03 -6.32 11.00
N ALA A 115 1.03 -7.66 11.05
CA ALA A 115 -0.14 -8.42 11.47
C ALA A 115 -0.54 -8.12 12.94
N LEU A 116 0.44 -8.01 13.84
CA LEU A 116 0.23 -7.68 15.25
C LEU A 116 -0.25 -6.24 15.45
N SER A 117 0.20 -5.32 14.60
CA SER A 117 -0.17 -3.90 14.67
C SER A 117 -1.66 -3.61 14.45
N ARG A 118 -2.41 -4.57 13.87
CA ARG A 118 -3.82 -4.43 13.48
C ARG A 118 -4.04 -3.09 12.75
N PRO A 119 -3.54 -2.96 11.50
CA PRO A 119 -3.57 -1.70 10.77
C PRO A 119 -5.01 -1.20 10.52
N ASP A 120 -6.02 -2.05 10.64
CA ASP A 120 -7.44 -1.67 10.49
C ASP A 120 -8.13 -1.29 11.81
N SER A 121 -7.39 -1.23 12.92
CA SER A 121 -7.94 -0.85 14.24
C SER A 121 -8.25 0.64 14.34
N ALA A 122 -9.18 1.00 15.23
CA ALA A 122 -9.51 2.41 15.50
C ALA A 122 -8.30 3.23 15.98
N GLU A 123 -7.39 2.59 16.72
CA GLU A 123 -6.13 3.21 17.15
C GLU A 123 -5.22 3.52 15.96
N ALA A 124 -5.12 2.61 14.99
CA ALA A 124 -4.36 2.83 13.76
C ALA A 124 -4.94 3.98 12.93
N VAL A 125 -6.28 4.07 12.84
CA VAL A 125 -6.94 5.22 12.20
C VAL A 125 -6.63 6.52 12.94
N ALA A 126 -6.75 6.54 14.26
CA ALA A 126 -6.47 7.74 15.05
C ALA A 126 -5.00 8.19 14.92
N GLN A 127 -4.05 7.26 14.93
CA GLN A 127 -2.63 7.56 14.67
C GLN A 127 -2.41 8.03 13.23
N ALA A 128 -3.08 7.42 12.25
CA ALA A 128 -2.97 7.82 10.84
C ALA A 128 -3.47 9.25 10.60
N GLU A 129 -4.55 9.67 11.25
CA GLU A 129 -5.05 11.06 11.12
C GLU A 129 -4.07 12.07 11.74
N ARG A 130 -3.48 11.76 12.90
CA ARG A 130 -2.42 12.60 13.50
C ARG A 130 -1.18 12.68 12.61
N LEU A 131 -0.74 11.54 12.09
CA LEU A 131 0.40 11.46 11.18
C LEU A 131 0.12 12.23 9.88
N SER A 132 -1.09 12.11 9.33
CA SER A 132 -1.51 12.84 8.14
C SER A 132 -1.48 14.36 8.36
N ALA A 133 -1.86 14.84 9.54
CA ALA A 133 -1.73 16.25 9.89
C ALA A 133 -0.27 16.72 9.94
N ALA A 134 0.65 15.88 10.45
CA ALA A 134 2.08 16.16 10.48
C ALA A 134 2.77 16.08 9.10
N LEU A 135 2.20 15.32 8.16
CA LEU A 135 2.71 15.15 6.81
C LEU A 135 2.35 16.30 5.85
N LYS A 136 1.24 17.01 6.11
CA LYS A 136 0.82 18.18 5.32
C LYS A 136 1.88 19.28 5.17
N PRO A 137 2.56 19.75 6.24
CA PRO A 137 3.60 20.78 6.10
C PRO A 137 4.82 20.29 5.31
N LEU A 138 5.01 18.97 5.17
CA LEU A 138 6.07 18.37 4.36
C LEU A 138 5.68 18.22 2.88
N GLY A 139 4.49 18.70 2.48
CA GLY A 139 3.98 18.62 1.12
C GLY A 139 3.32 17.30 0.76
N TYR A 140 3.10 16.40 1.73
CA TYR A 140 2.43 15.12 1.51
C TYR A 140 0.94 15.20 1.88
N THR A 141 0.08 14.73 0.98
CA THR A 141 -1.36 14.62 1.20
C THR A 141 -1.78 13.16 1.20
N VAL A 142 -2.44 12.75 2.28
CA VAL A 142 -3.00 11.40 2.43
C VAL A 142 -4.51 11.45 2.25
N SER A 143 -5.06 10.55 1.45
CA SER A 143 -6.50 10.46 1.27
C SER A 143 -7.21 10.08 2.57
N PRO A 144 -8.44 10.59 2.80
CA PRO A 144 -9.25 10.18 3.95
C PRO A 144 -9.51 8.68 3.93
N ALA A 145 -9.98 8.15 5.06
CA ALA A 145 -10.18 6.72 5.20
C ALA A 145 -11.15 6.24 4.15
N PRO A 146 -10.95 5.05 3.55
CA PRO A 146 -12.11 4.37 3.04
C PRO A 146 -13.08 4.32 4.23
N ALA A 147 -14.19 5.05 4.12
CA ALA A 147 -15.19 5.06 5.16
C ALA A 147 -15.48 3.59 5.48
N PRO A 148 -15.57 3.19 6.77
CA PRO A 148 -16.09 1.87 7.06
C PRO A 148 -17.37 1.78 6.26
N MET A 149 -17.45 0.79 5.36
CA MET A 149 -18.69 0.50 4.70
C MET A 149 -19.63 0.22 5.86
N LEU A 150 -20.41 1.22 6.29
CA LEU A 150 -21.72 1.00 6.87
C LEU A 150 -22.27 -0.11 6.00
N PRO A 151 -22.68 -1.26 6.57
CA PRO A 151 -23.19 -2.35 5.77
C PRO A 151 -24.20 -1.69 4.85
N VAL A 152 -23.86 -1.63 3.56
CA VAL A 152 -24.81 -1.24 2.54
C VAL A 152 -25.86 -2.30 2.76
N THR A 153 -26.95 -1.93 3.44
CA THR A 153 -28.15 -2.73 3.47
C THR A 153 -28.31 -3.13 2.02
N PRO A 154 -28.18 -4.42 1.68
CA PRO A 154 -28.20 -4.84 0.29
C PRO A 154 -29.41 -4.16 -0.33
N PRO A 155 -29.27 -3.42 -1.45
CA PRO A 155 -30.42 -2.78 -2.06
C PRO A 155 -31.47 -3.87 -2.21
N LYS A 156 -32.60 -3.67 -1.54
CA LYS A 156 -33.75 -4.57 -1.57
C LYS A 156 -33.88 -5.02 -3.02
N PRO A 157 -33.73 -6.32 -3.33
CA PRO A 157 -33.69 -6.75 -4.72
C PRO A 157 -34.95 -6.21 -5.40
N PRO A 158 -34.82 -5.55 -6.56
CA PRO A 158 -35.99 -5.09 -7.29
C PRO A 158 -36.88 -6.31 -7.53
N ALA A 159 -38.16 -6.17 -7.19
CA ALA A 159 -39.15 -7.21 -7.32
C ALA A 159 -39.02 -7.87 -8.69
N THR A 160 -38.65 -9.15 -8.69
CA THR A 160 -38.45 -9.96 -9.87
C THR A 160 -39.77 -10.04 -10.63
N THR A 161 -39.84 -9.37 -11.78
CA THR A 161 -40.85 -9.65 -12.79
C THR A 161 -40.68 -11.10 -13.26
N PRO A 162 -41.73 -11.92 -13.31
CA PRO A 162 -41.62 -13.30 -13.74
C PRO A 162 -41.26 -13.37 -15.23
N LYS A 163 -40.09 -13.97 -15.50
CA LYS A 163 -39.60 -14.34 -16.83
C LYS A 163 -40.45 -15.52 -17.37
N PRO A 164 -40.92 -15.49 -18.63
CA PRO A 164 -41.65 -16.60 -19.22
C PRO A 164 -40.76 -17.87 -19.33
N PRO A 165 -41.34 -19.08 -19.20
CA PRO A 165 -40.58 -20.32 -19.16
C PRO A 165 -39.92 -20.65 -20.50
N ALA A 166 -38.61 -20.88 -20.45
CA ALA A 166 -37.82 -21.35 -21.59
C ALA A 166 -38.11 -22.82 -21.89
N ALA A 167 -38.24 -23.10 -23.19
CA ALA A 167 -38.49 -24.41 -23.76
C ALA A 167 -37.41 -25.45 -23.38
N LYS A 168 -37.86 -26.68 -23.11
CA LYS A 168 -37.02 -27.85 -22.86
C LYS A 168 -36.30 -28.26 -24.15
N THR A 169 -34.97 -28.20 -24.16
CA THR A 169 -34.14 -28.90 -25.14
C THR A 169 -34.07 -30.39 -24.76
N PRO A 170 -34.39 -31.34 -25.65
CA PRO A 170 -34.25 -32.77 -25.35
C PRO A 170 -32.76 -33.20 -25.34
N PRO A 171 -32.40 -34.23 -24.53
CA PRO A 171 -31.03 -34.72 -24.44
C PRO A 171 -30.59 -35.48 -25.71
N PRO A 172 -29.27 -35.55 -26.00
CA PRO A 172 -28.73 -36.26 -27.17
C PRO A 172 -28.87 -37.79 -27.04
N PRO A 173 -29.00 -38.52 -28.16
CA PRO A 173 -29.11 -39.98 -28.16
C PRO A 173 -27.78 -40.69 -27.83
N PRO A 174 -27.83 -41.92 -27.30
CA PRO A 174 -26.65 -42.70 -26.91
C PRO A 174 -25.85 -43.24 -28.12
N PRO A 175 -24.54 -43.51 -27.94
CA PRO A 175 -23.67 -43.99 -29.02
C PRO A 175 -23.95 -45.45 -29.42
N GLU A 176 -23.99 -45.71 -30.74
CA GLU A 176 -24.12 -47.03 -31.35
C GLU A 176 -22.92 -47.95 -31.02
N ALA A 177 -23.22 -49.21 -30.71
CA ALA A 177 -22.25 -50.27 -30.44
C ALA A 177 -21.61 -50.83 -31.73
N PRO A 178 -20.34 -51.30 -31.70
CA PRO A 178 -19.63 -51.80 -32.88
C PRO A 178 -20.13 -53.20 -33.34
N PRO A 179 -20.04 -53.51 -34.66
CA PRO A 179 -20.56 -54.75 -35.21
C PRO A 179 -19.73 -55.99 -34.81
N LYS A 180 -20.44 -57.00 -34.30
CA LYS A 180 -19.90 -58.34 -34.00
C LYS A 180 -19.60 -59.10 -35.31
N LYS A 181 -18.34 -59.50 -35.47
CA LYS A 181 -17.88 -60.52 -36.43
C LYS A 181 -18.68 -61.82 -36.24
N LYS A 182 -19.26 -62.37 -37.31
CA LYS A 182 -19.71 -63.76 -37.36
C LYS A 182 -18.77 -64.58 -38.25
N LYS A 183 -18.21 -65.64 -37.66
CA LYS A 183 -17.59 -66.77 -38.35
C LYS A 183 -18.63 -67.47 -39.23
N LYS A 184 -18.26 -67.76 -40.48
CA LYS A 184 -18.48 -69.06 -41.10
C LYS A 184 -17.39 -69.31 -42.14
#